data_AF-A0A3D5D9B1-F1
#
_entry.id   AF-A0A3D5D9B1-F1
#
_cell.length_a   1.000
_cell.length_b   1.000
_cell.length_c   1.000
_cell.angle_alpha   90.00
_cell.angle_beta   90.00
_cell.angle_gamma   90.00
#
_symmetry.space_group_name_H-M   'P 1'
#
loop_
_entity.id
_entity.type
_entity.pdbx_description
1 polymer ?
#
loop_
_entity_poly.entity_id
_entity_poly.type
_entity_poly.pdbx_seq_one_letter_code
_entity_poly.pdbx_strand_id
1 'polypeptide(L)'
;MLPQLIIHGVLAALLLVGGWMIPAQYRSLHERVLEAAGNAPADVNATNLAGQGKINTAQTLPEFLATLKSDTNATGRQFELAEIVRIGDSKVNLSKDTKAENLTSNNVIPALDLLSSNAKFLEFAQNAQSSPVTQKIFALSKYAPGYESTVLVVANLAADGKLPPIISQGLVDLNPANQALSDQNGTDPKKSNLYMQRLRYRLHPFFLLAARLSYHQLGELVYQMQDFKALNDIATIARHQTALPAFQFFNTDQKKSPNGLSPDELTGLTPIGEPELFKRFDTNSTGDSKGTLTLDEWRAIGYIPLEYTDFPTTYTACIWSGNPRAVANYLKLHGRRGDEYLRTALSKNRGALELVLDSQLQVSGLATPTLDSMAAFCYKNRQWALFLKYLLMAVGCIMLMRTWNSAFAIVANDALTVRNLRVRRHAIAATVFLTLIAVSEPILFTPALSSEYQVPINIPVAASDPSNNNPTETNMLAASSNALSIIFILIFAAIQVFVYLLCVSKINDIKNGDGDPRLKLRLLENEDNLFDMGLYIGIAGTALMLAIMVMIKNSGLTVSVAYASNIFGILCVAVVKIFHVRQAREGLLLEAENGKSDTLTETEN
;
A
#
# COMPACT_ATOMS: atom_id res chain seq x y z
N MET A 1 -50.99 -1.83 8.17
CA MET A 1 -49.92 -1.03 7.51
C MET A 1 -48.79 -0.70 8.48
N LEU A 2 -49.05 -0.02 9.62
CA LEU A 2 -48.02 0.38 10.59
C LEU A 2 -47.15 -0.76 11.20
N PRO A 3 -47.70 -1.92 11.66
CA PRO A 3 -46.88 -2.96 12.27
C PRO A 3 -45.95 -3.65 11.26
N GLN A 4 -46.38 -3.82 10.01
CA GLN A 4 -45.53 -4.37 8.95
C GLN A 4 -44.39 -3.41 8.59
N LEU A 5 -44.65 -2.10 8.55
CA LEU A 5 -43.62 -1.08 8.32
C LEU A 5 -42.52 -1.13 9.40
N ILE A 6 -42.92 -1.21 10.67
CA ILE A 6 -41.99 -1.28 11.80
C ILE A 6 -41.16 -2.56 11.74
N ILE A 7 -41.78 -3.72 11.47
CA ILE A 7 -41.08 -5.01 11.38
C ILE A 7 -40.06 -5.03 10.25
N HIS A 8 -40.44 -4.59 9.03
CA HIS A 8 -39.50 -4.60 7.89
C HIS A 8 -38.40 -3.55 8.05
N GLY A 9 -38.70 -2.40 8.66
CA GLY A 9 -37.71 -1.36 8.96
C GLY A 9 -36.68 -1.81 9.98
N VAL A 10 -37.12 -2.40 11.10
CA VAL A 10 -36.23 -2.95 12.14
C VAL A 10 -35.39 -4.10 11.57
N LEU A 11 -35.99 -5.00 10.78
CA LEU A 11 -35.26 -6.09 10.15
C LEU A 11 -34.21 -5.58 9.15
N ALA A 12 -34.54 -4.58 8.34
CA ALA A 12 -33.58 -3.96 7.42
C ALA A 12 -32.39 -3.34 8.19
N ALA A 13 -32.66 -2.62 9.29
CA ALA A 13 -31.62 -2.04 10.12
C ALA A 13 -30.72 -3.13 10.75
N LEU A 14 -31.31 -4.20 11.29
CA LEU A 14 -30.55 -5.33 11.86
C LEU A 14 -29.65 -6.01 10.82
N LEU A 15 -30.13 -6.21 9.60
CA LEU A 15 -29.34 -6.82 8.52
C LEU A 15 -28.19 -5.93 8.07
N LEU A 16 -28.44 -4.62 7.91
CA LEU A 16 -27.40 -3.67 7.50
C LEU A 16 -26.34 -3.49 8.59
N VAL A 17 -26.74 -3.34 9.85
CA VAL A 17 -25.82 -3.26 11.00
C VAL A 17 -25.06 -4.58 11.16
N GLY A 18 -25.76 -5.72 11.08
CA GLY A 18 -25.16 -7.04 11.16
C GLY A 18 -24.13 -7.29 10.07
N GLY A 19 -24.40 -6.88 8.82
CA GLY A 19 -23.43 -6.92 7.73
C GLY A 19 -22.23 -6.00 7.98
N TRP A 20 -22.46 -4.80 8.51
CA TRP A 20 -21.40 -3.84 8.83
C TRP A 20 -20.47 -4.30 9.96
N MET A 21 -20.99 -5.06 10.93
CA MET A 21 -20.23 -5.61 12.06
C MET A 21 -19.34 -6.82 11.70
N ILE A 22 -19.39 -7.31 10.45
CA ILE A 22 -18.51 -8.41 10.02
C ILE A 22 -17.15 -7.80 9.59
N PRO A 23 -16.04 -8.07 10.31
CA PRO A 23 -14.71 -7.50 10.04
C PRO A 23 -14.02 -8.18 8.85
N ALA A 24 -14.78 -8.58 7.82
CA ALA A 24 -14.24 -9.16 6.61
C ALA A 24 -14.08 -8.06 5.56
N GLN A 25 -12.90 -8.01 4.95
CA GLN A 25 -12.58 -7.10 3.86
C GLN A 25 -12.01 -7.86 2.68
N TYR A 26 -12.27 -7.40 1.46
CA TYR A 26 -11.88 -8.14 0.26
C TYR A 26 -10.38 -8.03 -0.04
N ARG A 27 -9.81 -6.81 0.03
CA ARG A 27 -8.39 -6.53 -0.29
C ARG A 27 -7.53 -6.12 0.91
N SER A 28 -8.09 -6.13 2.11
CA SER A 28 -7.36 -5.81 3.33
C SER A 28 -7.68 -6.80 4.45
N LEU A 29 -6.94 -6.68 5.55
CA LEU A 29 -7.16 -7.36 6.81
C LEU A 29 -7.61 -6.35 7.85
N HIS A 30 -8.70 -6.65 8.53
CA HIS A 30 -9.20 -5.84 9.62
C HIS A 30 -8.38 -6.10 10.89
N GLU A 31 -8.12 -5.06 11.69
CA GLU A 31 -7.28 -5.15 12.90
C GLU A 31 -7.77 -6.22 13.88
N ARG A 32 -9.08 -6.33 14.09
CA ARG A 32 -9.68 -7.39 14.94
C ARG A 32 -9.42 -8.82 14.44
N VAL A 33 -9.30 -9.01 13.12
CA VAL A 33 -8.94 -10.33 12.55
C VAL A 33 -7.48 -10.65 12.82
N LEU A 34 -6.61 -9.62 12.83
CA LEU A 34 -5.22 -9.77 13.25
C LEU A 34 -5.12 -10.12 14.73
N GLU A 35 -5.87 -9.46 15.59
CA GLU A 35 -5.95 -9.80 17.02
C GLU A 35 -6.42 -11.25 17.23
N ALA A 36 -7.45 -11.68 16.50
CA ALA A 36 -7.93 -13.06 16.57
C ALA A 36 -6.87 -14.07 16.10
N ALA A 37 -6.07 -13.72 15.09
CA ALA A 37 -4.96 -14.56 14.62
C ALA A 37 -3.80 -14.59 15.61
N GLY A 38 -3.46 -13.46 16.23
CA GLY A 38 -2.44 -13.36 17.26
C GLY A 38 -2.81 -14.04 18.58
N ASN A 39 -4.10 -14.19 18.86
CA ASN A 39 -4.61 -14.92 20.02
C ASN A 39 -4.96 -16.39 19.71
N ALA A 40 -4.77 -16.84 18.47
CA ALA A 40 -5.05 -18.21 18.10
C ALA A 40 -4.10 -19.17 18.86
N PRO A 41 -4.63 -20.29 19.39
CA PRO A 41 -3.80 -21.26 20.11
C PRO A 41 -2.70 -21.79 19.19
N ALA A 42 -1.49 -21.97 19.76
CA ALA A 42 -0.33 -22.48 19.04
C ALA A 42 -0.69 -23.80 18.35
N ASP A 43 -0.67 -23.80 17.02
CA ASP A 43 -0.79 -25.04 16.26
C ASP A 43 0.52 -25.81 16.43
N VAL A 44 0.45 -26.89 17.20
CA VAL A 44 1.60 -27.75 17.55
C VAL A 44 2.22 -28.40 16.29
N ASN A 45 1.49 -28.41 15.18
CA ASN A 45 1.93 -28.94 13.89
C ASN A 45 2.35 -27.83 12.89
N ALA A 46 2.08 -26.55 13.18
CA ALA A 46 2.48 -25.46 12.31
C ALA A 46 3.99 -25.19 12.45
N THR A 47 4.70 -25.35 11.33
CA THR A 47 6.08 -24.90 11.17
C THR A 47 6.10 -23.44 10.75
N ASN A 48 7.12 -22.68 11.14
CA ASN A 48 7.26 -21.28 10.69
C ASN A 48 7.16 -21.16 9.16
N LEU A 49 6.94 -19.96 8.65
CA LEU A 49 6.81 -19.72 7.20
C LEU A 49 8.04 -20.18 6.38
N ALA A 50 9.15 -20.56 7.02
CA ALA A 50 10.33 -21.16 6.41
C ALA A 50 10.48 -22.67 6.65
N GLY A 51 9.51 -23.35 7.28
CA GLY A 51 9.53 -24.78 7.57
C GLY A 51 10.42 -25.20 8.75
N GLN A 52 10.93 -24.25 9.53
CA GLN A 52 11.91 -24.45 10.60
C GLN A 52 11.28 -24.26 11.99
N GLY A 53 11.01 -25.36 12.70
CA GLY A 53 10.60 -25.36 14.11
C GLY A 53 9.11 -25.08 14.37
N LYS A 54 8.64 -25.48 15.56
CA LYS A 54 7.25 -25.30 16.02
C LYS A 54 7.00 -23.83 16.37
N ILE A 55 5.89 -23.26 15.92
CA ILE A 55 5.53 -21.87 16.20
C ILE A 55 4.67 -21.76 17.45
N ASN A 56 5.00 -20.81 18.34
CA ASN A 56 4.04 -20.27 19.29
C ASN A 56 3.39 -19.02 18.69
N THR A 57 2.20 -19.15 18.11
CA THR A 57 1.47 -18.06 17.43
C THR A 57 1.03 -16.96 18.40
N ALA A 58 0.84 -17.31 19.67
CA ALA A 58 0.47 -16.40 20.74
C ALA A 58 1.68 -15.69 21.39
N GLN A 59 2.91 -16.01 20.98
CA GLN A 59 4.10 -15.36 21.52
C GLN A 59 4.03 -13.86 21.26
N THR A 60 4.25 -13.07 22.30
CA THR A 60 4.33 -11.60 22.21
C THR A 60 5.75 -11.15 21.87
N LEU A 61 5.90 -9.93 21.33
CA LEU A 61 7.24 -9.41 21.01
C LEU A 61 8.12 -9.23 22.27
N PRO A 62 7.59 -8.77 23.43
CA PRO A 62 8.35 -8.76 24.68
C PRO A 62 8.75 -10.16 25.18
N GLU A 63 7.89 -11.17 25.02
CA GLU A 63 8.25 -12.57 25.33
C GLU A 63 9.37 -13.07 24.42
N PHE A 64 9.33 -12.77 23.13
CA PHE A 64 10.40 -13.09 22.20
C PHE A 64 11.71 -12.40 22.61
N LEU A 65 11.66 -11.10 22.95
CA LEU A 65 12.82 -10.37 23.46
C LEU A 65 13.35 -10.98 24.78
N ALA A 66 12.47 -11.45 25.66
CA ALA A 66 12.86 -12.15 26.88
C ALA A 66 13.57 -13.47 26.56
N THR A 67 13.10 -14.25 25.57
CA THR A 67 13.77 -15.48 25.14
C THR A 67 15.17 -15.24 24.58
N LEU A 68 15.39 -14.10 23.91
CA LEU A 68 16.72 -13.70 23.45
C LEU A 68 17.67 -13.31 24.60
N LYS A 69 17.12 -12.89 25.76
CA LYS A 69 17.88 -12.48 26.96
C LYS A 69 18.08 -13.59 27.99
N SER A 70 17.15 -14.54 28.11
CA SER A 70 17.11 -15.55 29.17
C SER A 70 18.11 -16.69 29.01
N ASP A 71 18.82 -16.75 27.89
CA ASP A 71 19.86 -17.74 27.66
C ASP A 71 21.14 -17.27 28.39
N THR A 72 21.14 -17.45 29.72
CA THR A 72 22.04 -16.83 30.71
C THR A 72 23.54 -17.18 30.61
N ASN A 73 23.97 -17.81 29.50
CA ASN A 73 25.38 -17.94 29.11
C ASN A 73 25.76 -16.99 27.96
N ALA A 74 24.95 -15.95 27.71
CA ALA A 74 25.02 -15.06 26.56
C ALA A 74 26.41 -14.45 26.31
N THR A 75 27.18 -15.09 25.43
CA THR A 75 28.22 -14.46 24.60
C THR A 75 27.66 -13.18 23.95
N GLY A 76 28.50 -12.18 23.67
CA GLY A 76 28.11 -10.86 23.10
C GLY A 76 27.14 -10.90 21.89
N ARG A 77 27.04 -12.05 21.21
CA ARG A 77 26.09 -12.38 20.14
C ARG A 77 24.61 -12.11 20.48
N GLN A 78 24.14 -12.60 21.63
CA GLN A 78 22.71 -12.52 21.99
C GLN A 78 22.33 -11.12 22.46
N PHE A 79 23.28 -10.39 23.04
CA PHE A 79 23.11 -8.98 23.41
C PHE A 79 22.87 -8.11 22.17
N GLU A 80 23.68 -8.26 21.12
CA GLU A 80 23.54 -7.48 19.88
C GLU A 80 22.20 -7.74 19.15
N LEU A 81 21.71 -8.99 19.19
CA LEU A 81 20.41 -9.36 18.62
C LEU A 81 19.24 -8.80 19.43
N ALA A 82 19.31 -8.92 20.76
CA ALA A 82 18.29 -8.37 21.65
C ALA A 82 18.20 -6.85 21.52
N GLU A 83 19.30 -6.16 21.22
CA GLU A 83 19.33 -4.70 21.11
C GLU A 83 18.58 -4.19 19.86
N ILE A 84 18.83 -4.75 18.68
CA ILE A 84 18.09 -4.34 17.46
C ILE A 84 16.60 -4.70 17.56
N VAL A 85 16.27 -5.84 18.20
CA VAL A 85 14.87 -6.23 18.46
C VAL A 85 14.23 -5.31 19.50
N ARG A 86 14.96 -4.86 20.53
CA ARG A 86 14.49 -3.87 21.51
C ARG A 86 14.18 -2.53 20.83
N ILE A 87 15.04 -2.08 19.92
CA ILE A 87 14.77 -0.88 19.11
C ILE A 87 13.50 -1.09 18.28
N GLY A 88 13.35 -2.24 17.63
CA GLY A 88 12.12 -2.59 16.90
C GLY A 88 10.87 -2.56 17.78
N ASP A 89 10.90 -3.24 18.93
CA ASP A 89 9.80 -3.29 19.90
C ASP A 89 9.41 -1.90 20.42
N SER A 90 10.40 -1.06 20.73
CA SER A 90 10.13 0.32 21.15
C SER A 90 9.39 1.12 20.07
N LYS A 91 9.68 0.87 18.78
CA LYS A 91 9.00 1.52 17.64
C LYS A 91 7.61 0.98 17.40
N VAL A 92 7.39 -0.29 17.67
CA VAL A 92 6.07 -0.93 17.59
C VAL A 92 5.16 -0.43 18.70
N ASN A 93 5.68 -0.32 19.92
CA ASN A 93 4.92 0.06 21.12
C ASN A 93 5.00 1.56 21.46
N LEU A 94 5.47 2.39 20.52
CA LEU A 94 5.79 3.79 20.76
C LEU A 94 4.52 4.57 21.17
N SER A 95 4.29 4.70 22.47
CA SER A 95 3.50 5.78 23.03
C SER A 95 4.18 7.10 22.62
N LYS A 96 3.41 8.11 22.26
CA LYS A 96 3.93 9.42 21.79
C LYS A 96 4.94 10.10 22.73
N ASP A 97 5.16 9.57 23.94
CA ASP A 97 5.98 10.16 25.01
C ASP A 97 7.39 9.56 25.17
N THR A 98 7.78 8.52 24.41
CA THR A 98 9.14 7.95 24.54
C THR A 98 10.11 8.66 23.58
N LYS A 99 10.83 9.67 24.06
CA LYS A 99 11.87 10.38 23.31
C LYS A 99 12.99 9.43 22.85
N ALA A 100 13.53 9.68 21.65
CA ALA A 100 14.65 8.95 21.06
C ALA A 100 15.94 8.95 21.93
N GLU A 101 16.07 9.87 22.90
CA GLU A 101 17.19 9.92 23.87
C GLU A 101 17.44 8.59 24.59
N ASN A 102 16.38 7.82 24.90
CA ASN A 102 16.48 6.53 25.62
C ASN A 102 16.77 5.32 24.70
N LEU A 103 16.88 5.55 23.38
CA LEU A 103 17.11 4.50 22.39
C LEU A 103 18.58 4.37 21.98
N THR A 104 19.44 5.30 22.43
CA THR A 104 20.87 5.33 22.12
C THR A 104 21.58 4.04 22.56
N SER A 105 21.87 3.20 21.57
CA SER A 105 22.66 1.99 21.73
C SER A 105 24.13 2.38 21.88
N ASN A 106 24.70 2.06 23.04
CA ASN A 106 26.14 2.04 23.20
C ASN A 106 26.71 0.87 22.36
N ASN A 107 27.57 1.18 21.38
CA ASN A 107 28.64 0.31 20.86
C ASN A 107 28.31 -0.90 19.97
N VAL A 108 27.28 -0.88 19.11
CA VAL A 108 27.19 -1.91 18.05
C VAL A 108 28.03 -1.48 16.84
N ILE A 109 29.18 -2.11 16.65
CA ILE A 109 30.10 -1.83 15.52
C ILE A 109 29.62 -2.60 14.28
N PRO A 110 29.43 -1.94 13.12
CA PRO A 110 29.12 -2.61 11.87
C PRO A 110 30.13 -3.72 11.53
N ALA A 111 29.67 -4.80 10.92
CA ALA A 111 30.51 -5.93 10.55
C ALA A 111 31.71 -5.51 9.66
N LEU A 112 31.49 -4.51 8.80
CA LEU A 112 32.53 -3.98 7.92
C LEU A 112 33.60 -3.19 8.69
N ASP A 113 33.20 -2.44 9.72
CA ASP A 113 34.10 -1.61 10.53
C ASP A 113 34.88 -2.45 11.55
N LEU A 114 34.32 -3.57 11.99
CA LEU A 114 35.01 -4.54 12.85
C LEU A 114 36.31 -5.05 12.19
N LEU A 115 36.33 -5.16 10.87
CA LEU A 115 37.49 -5.60 10.09
C LEU A 115 38.62 -4.55 10.02
N SER A 116 38.33 -3.28 10.28
CA SER A 116 39.36 -2.22 10.34
C SER A 116 40.24 -2.34 11.60
N SER A 117 39.81 -3.10 12.61
CA SER A 117 40.63 -3.46 13.76
C SER A 117 41.57 -4.62 13.42
N ASN A 118 42.80 -4.30 13.00
CA ASN A 118 43.81 -5.22 12.44
C ASN A 118 44.01 -6.58 13.17
N ALA A 119 43.79 -6.66 14.49
CA ALA A 119 43.98 -7.91 15.24
C ALA A 119 42.86 -8.94 14.98
N LYS A 120 41.61 -8.50 14.84
CA LYS A 120 40.47 -9.40 14.59
C LYS A 120 40.43 -9.86 13.14
N PHE A 121 40.90 -9.03 12.21
CA PHE A 121 41.06 -9.37 10.79
C PHE A 121 41.92 -10.64 10.58
N LEU A 122 43.00 -10.81 11.36
CA LEU A 122 43.88 -11.97 11.30
C LEU A 122 43.23 -13.25 11.86
N GLU A 123 42.49 -13.14 12.96
CA GLU A 123 41.75 -14.26 13.56
C GLU A 123 40.61 -14.74 12.64
N PHE A 124 39.87 -13.80 12.06
CA PHE A 124 38.84 -14.06 11.05
C PHE A 124 39.41 -14.67 9.75
N ALA A 125 40.58 -14.21 9.28
CA ALA A 125 41.21 -14.82 8.11
C ALA A 125 41.67 -16.27 8.37
N GLN A 126 42.08 -16.59 9.59
CA GLN A 126 42.49 -17.96 9.98
C GLN A 126 41.29 -18.91 10.06
N ASN A 127 40.17 -18.49 10.66
CA ASN A 127 38.94 -19.30 10.74
C ASN A 127 38.34 -19.57 9.35
N ALA A 128 38.47 -18.63 8.42
CA ALA A 128 38.03 -18.79 7.04
C ALA A 128 38.81 -19.86 6.24
N GLN A 129 39.97 -20.34 6.70
CA GLN A 129 40.74 -21.38 5.99
C GLN A 129 40.33 -22.81 6.38
N SER A 130 39.38 -22.98 7.29
CA SER A 130 39.00 -24.28 7.87
C SER A 130 38.24 -25.22 6.93
N SER A 131 37.48 -24.71 5.96
CA SER A 131 36.61 -25.49 5.07
C SER A 131 36.91 -25.24 3.59
N PRO A 132 36.81 -26.27 2.71
CA PRO A 132 37.05 -26.12 1.27
C PRO A 132 36.09 -25.11 0.60
N VAL A 133 34.87 -24.98 1.11
CA VAL A 133 33.91 -23.96 0.65
C VAL A 133 34.43 -22.56 0.99
N THR A 134 34.90 -22.39 2.21
CA THR A 134 35.36 -21.10 2.70
C THR A 134 36.66 -20.64 2.03
N GLN A 135 37.57 -21.57 1.75
CA GLN A 135 38.77 -21.29 0.94
C GLN A 135 38.41 -20.82 -0.47
N LYS A 136 37.41 -21.46 -1.10
CA LYS A 136 36.93 -21.06 -2.43
C LYS A 136 36.26 -19.68 -2.42
N ILE A 137 35.55 -19.31 -1.36
CA ILE A 137 34.96 -17.98 -1.18
C ILE A 137 36.06 -16.94 -0.91
N PHE A 138 37.02 -17.24 -0.03
CA PHE A 138 38.12 -16.33 0.28
C PHE A 138 38.97 -15.99 -0.96
N ALA A 139 39.14 -16.96 -1.87
CA ALA A 139 39.82 -16.75 -3.15
C ALA A 139 39.14 -15.70 -4.04
N LEU A 140 37.85 -15.40 -3.85
CA LEU A 140 37.11 -14.38 -4.60
C LEU A 140 37.61 -12.96 -4.32
N SER A 141 38.27 -12.72 -3.18
CA SER A 141 38.84 -11.41 -2.82
C SER A 141 39.81 -10.88 -3.88
N LYS A 142 40.55 -11.77 -4.55
CA LYS A 142 41.48 -11.43 -5.64
C LYS A 142 40.79 -10.91 -6.90
N TYR A 143 39.50 -11.19 -7.06
CA TYR A 143 38.74 -10.92 -8.27
C TYR A 143 37.72 -9.79 -8.10
N ALA A 144 37.42 -9.34 -6.88
CA ALA A 144 36.47 -8.27 -6.63
C ALA A 144 37.12 -7.07 -5.89
N PRO A 145 37.88 -6.22 -6.59
CA PRO A 145 38.47 -5.05 -5.97
C PRO A 145 37.38 -4.11 -5.43
N GLY A 146 37.54 -3.67 -4.17
CA GLY A 146 36.57 -2.87 -3.42
C GLY A 146 35.55 -3.68 -2.59
N TYR A 147 35.58 -5.01 -2.65
CA TYR A 147 34.73 -5.90 -1.86
C TYR A 147 35.53 -6.85 -0.95
N GLU A 148 36.82 -6.63 -0.76
CA GLU A 148 37.74 -7.51 -0.04
C GLU A 148 37.25 -7.78 1.39
N SER A 149 36.89 -6.71 2.11
CA SER A 149 36.32 -6.80 3.46
C SER A 149 34.98 -7.55 3.46
N THR A 150 34.14 -7.36 2.44
CA THR A 150 32.86 -8.08 2.33
C THR A 150 33.09 -9.57 2.09
N VAL A 151 34.01 -9.94 1.21
CA VAL A 151 34.38 -11.35 0.97
C VAL A 151 34.86 -12.00 2.25
N LEU A 152 35.66 -11.29 3.06
CA LEU A 152 36.12 -11.81 4.34
C LEU A 152 34.98 -12.01 5.35
N VAL A 153 34.05 -11.05 5.49
CA VAL A 153 32.85 -11.23 6.32
C VAL A 153 32.07 -12.47 5.87
N VAL A 154 31.81 -12.60 4.57
CA VAL A 154 31.03 -13.71 4.00
C VAL A 154 31.74 -15.06 4.17
N ALA A 155 33.06 -15.10 4.00
CA ALA A 155 33.85 -16.30 4.24
C ALA A 155 33.73 -16.73 5.72
N ASN A 156 33.78 -15.80 6.66
CA ASN A 156 33.59 -16.13 8.06
C ASN A 156 32.18 -16.60 8.38
N LEU A 157 31.15 -15.96 7.81
CA LEU A 157 29.78 -16.47 7.94
C LEU A 157 29.64 -17.91 7.42
N ALA A 158 30.39 -18.27 6.36
CA ALA A 158 30.43 -19.64 5.87
C ALA A 158 31.17 -20.59 6.81
N ALA A 159 32.28 -20.17 7.41
CA ALA A 159 33.01 -20.94 8.42
C ALA A 159 32.16 -21.23 9.67
N ASP A 160 31.38 -20.24 10.11
CA ASP A 160 30.48 -20.33 11.28
C ASP A 160 29.18 -21.10 10.98
N GLY A 161 29.01 -21.61 9.75
CA GLY A 161 27.79 -22.32 9.34
C GLY A 161 26.54 -21.42 9.25
N LYS A 162 26.71 -20.10 9.27
CA LYS A 162 25.63 -19.10 9.18
C LYS A 162 25.24 -18.78 7.75
N LEU A 163 26.01 -19.22 6.76
CA LEU A 163 25.69 -19.06 5.35
C LEU A 163 24.91 -20.29 4.81
N PRO A 164 23.66 -20.12 4.35
CA PRO A 164 22.89 -21.22 3.76
C PRO A 164 23.63 -21.88 2.59
N PRO A 165 23.52 -23.22 2.40
CA PRO A 165 24.21 -23.95 1.33
C PRO A 165 23.94 -23.39 -0.07
N ILE A 166 22.69 -22.98 -0.34
CA ILE A 166 22.29 -22.38 -1.62
C ILE A 166 23.08 -21.09 -1.90
N ILE A 167 23.32 -20.29 -0.87
CA ILE A 167 24.03 -19.02 -0.97
C ILE A 167 25.53 -19.25 -1.09
N SER A 168 26.10 -20.12 -0.25
CA SER A 168 27.53 -20.45 -0.30
C SER A 168 27.91 -21.10 -1.64
N GLN A 169 27.11 -22.04 -2.14
CA GLN A 169 27.36 -22.71 -3.41
C GLN A 169 27.21 -21.76 -4.59
N GLY A 170 26.21 -20.86 -4.58
CA GLY A 170 26.09 -19.83 -5.61
C GLY A 170 27.24 -18.82 -5.65
N LEU A 171 27.97 -18.61 -4.54
CA LEU A 171 29.23 -17.85 -4.54
C LEU A 171 30.41 -18.68 -5.03
N VAL A 172 30.48 -19.96 -4.64
CA VAL A 172 31.54 -20.87 -5.08
C VAL A 172 31.48 -21.15 -6.58
N ASP A 173 30.28 -21.25 -7.16
CA ASP A 173 30.08 -21.43 -8.61
C ASP A 173 30.60 -20.23 -9.41
N LEU A 174 30.69 -19.07 -8.76
CA LEU A 174 31.32 -17.88 -9.29
C LEU A 174 32.84 -17.86 -9.05
N ASN A 175 33.50 -18.94 -8.64
CA ASN A 175 34.95 -18.97 -8.59
C ASN A 175 35.52 -19.18 -10.01
N PRO A 176 36.45 -18.33 -10.49
CA PRO A 176 36.95 -18.43 -11.86
C PRO A 176 37.75 -19.71 -12.11
N ALA A 177 38.28 -20.37 -11.08
CA ALA A 177 38.92 -21.68 -11.19
C ALA A 177 37.94 -22.79 -11.62
N ASN A 178 36.64 -22.64 -11.34
CA ASN A 178 35.61 -23.59 -11.76
C ASN A 178 35.18 -23.37 -13.23
N GLN A 179 35.40 -22.18 -13.81
CA GLN A 179 35.12 -21.87 -15.23
C GLN A 179 36.35 -21.97 -16.14
N ALA A 180 37.57 -21.91 -15.58
CA ALA A 180 38.82 -22.16 -16.32
C ALA A 180 38.91 -23.59 -16.90
N LEU A 181 38.06 -24.51 -16.43
CA LEU A 181 37.88 -25.85 -17.01
C LEU A 181 37.04 -25.86 -18.30
N SER A 182 36.35 -24.76 -18.63
CA SER A 182 35.45 -24.67 -19.80
C SER A 182 35.97 -23.78 -20.93
N ASP A 183 36.90 -22.85 -20.66
CA ASP A 183 37.49 -21.96 -21.66
C ASP A 183 38.98 -22.31 -21.86
N GLN A 184 39.26 -23.40 -22.60
CA GLN A 184 40.62 -23.69 -23.09
C GLN A 184 41.02 -22.81 -24.30
N ASN A 185 40.13 -21.97 -24.83
CA ASN A 185 40.42 -21.14 -26.00
C ASN A 185 39.97 -19.68 -25.79
N GLY A 186 40.93 -18.80 -25.51
CA GLY A 186 40.82 -17.35 -25.73
C GLY A 186 40.17 -16.54 -24.59
N THR A 187 40.99 -15.73 -23.92
CA THR A 187 40.58 -14.67 -23.00
C THR A 187 39.83 -13.56 -23.74
N ASP A 188 38.51 -13.68 -23.86
CA ASP A 188 37.65 -12.58 -24.30
C ASP A 188 37.45 -11.57 -23.15
N PRO A 189 37.94 -10.32 -23.27
CA PRO A 189 37.81 -9.29 -22.23
C PRO A 189 36.35 -8.98 -21.87
N LYS A 190 35.38 -9.20 -22.77
CA LYS A 190 33.95 -8.99 -22.48
C LYS A 190 33.40 -10.01 -21.49
N LYS A 191 33.83 -11.27 -21.56
CA LYS A 191 33.41 -12.33 -20.63
C LYS A 191 33.95 -12.07 -19.21
N SER A 192 35.20 -11.61 -19.10
CA SER A 192 35.82 -11.24 -17.82
C SER A 192 35.04 -10.10 -17.13
N ASN A 193 34.67 -9.05 -17.87
CA ASN A 193 33.88 -7.94 -17.32
C ASN A 193 32.48 -8.36 -16.85
N LEU A 194 31.77 -9.19 -17.63
CA LEU A 194 30.45 -9.70 -17.25
C LEU A 194 30.51 -10.57 -15.98
N TYR A 195 31.58 -11.36 -15.84
CA TYR A 195 31.84 -12.15 -14.65
C TYR A 195 32.06 -11.27 -13.42
N MET A 196 32.93 -10.26 -13.51
CA MET A 196 33.17 -9.30 -12.41
C MET A 196 31.89 -8.58 -12.01
N GLN A 197 31.04 -8.25 -12.98
CA GLN A 197 29.74 -7.65 -12.74
C GLN A 197 28.81 -8.59 -11.95
N ARG A 198 28.75 -9.88 -12.31
CA ARG A 198 27.95 -10.89 -11.59
C ARG A 198 28.45 -11.12 -10.16
N LEU A 199 29.76 -11.18 -9.97
CA LEU A 199 30.38 -11.34 -8.65
C LEU A 199 30.06 -10.13 -7.76
N ARG A 200 30.25 -8.91 -8.27
CA ARG A 200 29.89 -7.67 -7.57
C ARG A 200 28.40 -7.64 -7.24
N TYR A 201 27.54 -8.00 -8.17
CA TYR A 201 26.10 -8.05 -7.95
C TYR A 201 25.71 -9.01 -6.81
N ARG A 202 26.42 -10.14 -6.64
CA ARG A 202 26.15 -11.12 -5.58
C ARG A 202 26.76 -10.74 -4.23
N LEU A 203 27.87 -10.01 -4.22
CA LEU A 203 28.52 -9.50 -3.01
C LEU A 203 27.90 -8.20 -2.48
N HIS A 204 27.32 -7.39 -3.37
CA HIS A 204 26.79 -6.08 -3.00
C HIS A 204 25.70 -6.10 -1.91
N PRO A 205 24.75 -7.05 -1.89
CA PRO A 205 23.78 -7.17 -0.80
C PRO A 205 24.45 -7.40 0.56
N PHE A 206 25.52 -8.19 0.61
CA PHE A 206 26.30 -8.40 1.84
C PHE A 206 27.00 -7.12 2.27
N PHE A 207 27.61 -6.38 1.34
CA PHE A 207 28.25 -5.10 1.64
C PHE A 207 27.25 -4.11 2.26
N LEU A 208 26.07 -3.96 1.64
CA LEU A 208 25.03 -3.06 2.13
C LEU A 208 24.57 -3.42 3.54
N LEU A 209 24.33 -4.71 3.82
CA LEU A 209 23.88 -5.15 5.14
C LEU A 209 25.01 -5.13 6.19
N ALA A 210 26.24 -5.52 5.82
CA ALA A 210 27.42 -5.52 6.70
C ALA A 210 27.86 -4.11 7.11
N ALA A 211 27.54 -3.09 6.32
CA ALA A 211 27.74 -1.70 6.70
C ALA A 211 26.76 -1.23 7.79
N ARG A 212 25.69 -2.00 8.07
CA ARG A 212 24.61 -1.60 9.01
C ARG A 212 24.52 -2.47 10.23
N LEU A 213 24.64 -3.76 10.01
CA LEU A 213 24.45 -4.78 11.02
C LEU A 213 25.79 -5.19 11.58
N SER A 214 25.79 -5.57 12.85
CA SER A 214 26.92 -6.28 13.44
C SER A 214 27.12 -7.64 12.75
N TYR A 215 28.29 -8.25 12.97
CA TYR A 215 28.59 -9.57 12.43
C TYR A 215 27.53 -10.62 12.84
N HIS A 216 27.09 -10.58 14.10
CA HIS A 216 26.09 -11.53 14.61
C HIS A 216 24.69 -11.24 14.09
N GLN A 217 24.29 -9.96 14.01
CA GLN A 217 23.01 -9.56 13.43
C GLN A 217 22.89 -9.95 11.96
N LEU A 218 23.97 -9.74 11.19
CA LEU A 218 24.07 -10.15 9.79
C LEU A 218 23.98 -11.67 9.65
N GLY A 219 24.70 -12.41 10.50
CA GLY A 219 24.72 -13.87 10.46
C GLY A 219 23.35 -14.50 10.70
N GLU A 220 22.60 -14.04 11.71
CA GLU A 220 21.24 -14.55 11.95
C GLU A 220 20.28 -14.22 10.81
N LEU A 221 20.36 -13.00 10.28
CA LEU A 221 19.51 -12.58 9.17
C LEU A 221 19.80 -13.41 7.91
N VAL A 222 21.08 -13.60 7.56
CA VAL A 222 21.52 -14.37 6.40
C VAL A 222 21.18 -15.86 6.56
N TYR A 223 21.29 -16.41 7.77
CA TYR A 223 20.97 -17.81 8.04
C TYR A 223 19.51 -18.17 7.70
N GLN A 224 18.59 -17.22 7.89
CA GLN A 224 17.17 -17.40 7.55
C GLN A 224 16.84 -17.12 6.07
N MET A 225 17.82 -16.70 5.25
CA MET A 225 17.58 -16.40 3.85
C MET A 225 17.45 -17.67 3.02
N GLN A 226 16.34 -17.78 2.30
CA GLN A 226 16.04 -18.92 1.44
C GLN A 226 16.76 -18.84 0.08
N ASP A 227 17.05 -17.63 -0.41
CA ASP A 227 17.74 -17.40 -1.69
C ASP A 227 18.44 -16.03 -1.74
N PHE A 228 19.25 -15.85 -2.78
CA PHE A 228 19.88 -14.56 -3.07
C PHE A 228 18.90 -13.46 -3.43
N LYS A 229 17.71 -13.79 -3.96
CA LYS A 229 16.69 -12.78 -4.27
C LYS A 229 16.18 -12.14 -2.98
N ALA A 230 15.85 -12.95 -1.96
CA ALA A 230 15.46 -12.43 -0.64
C ALA A 230 16.57 -11.57 -0.02
N LEU A 231 17.83 -12.02 -0.12
CA LEU A 231 18.97 -11.25 0.36
C LEU A 231 19.09 -9.89 -0.35
N ASN A 232 18.98 -9.88 -1.68
CA ASN A 232 19.04 -8.65 -2.48
C ASN A 232 17.86 -7.71 -2.18
N ASP A 233 16.65 -8.26 -2.07
CA ASP A 233 15.44 -7.48 -1.80
C ASP A 233 15.51 -6.85 -0.39
N ILE A 234 15.93 -7.59 0.63
CA ILE A 234 16.14 -7.05 1.99
C ILE A 234 17.28 -6.03 2.02
N ALA A 235 18.39 -6.26 1.33
CA ALA A 235 19.47 -5.27 1.25
C ALA A 235 19.03 -3.97 0.54
N THR A 236 18.16 -4.09 -0.48
CA THR A 236 17.57 -2.94 -1.16
C THR A 236 16.67 -2.15 -0.20
N ILE A 237 15.78 -2.84 0.52
CA ILE A 237 14.90 -2.22 1.54
C ILE A 237 15.74 -1.54 2.63
N ALA A 238 16.76 -2.24 3.15
CA ALA A 238 17.68 -1.71 4.14
C ALA A 238 18.32 -0.41 3.65
N ARG A 239 18.85 -0.40 2.42
CA ARG A 239 19.41 0.81 1.81
C ARG A 239 18.38 1.92 1.76
N HIS A 240 17.17 1.69 1.27
CA HIS A 240 16.15 2.75 1.19
C HIS A 240 15.72 3.29 2.55
N GLN A 241 15.59 2.43 3.57
CA GLN A 241 15.16 2.83 4.91
C GLN A 241 16.26 3.55 5.71
N THR A 242 17.52 3.38 5.34
CA THR A 242 18.66 3.86 6.14
C THR A 242 19.58 4.83 5.39
N ALA A 243 19.41 4.98 4.07
CA ALA A 243 20.21 5.88 3.25
C ALA A 243 19.96 7.34 3.65
N LEU A 244 21.06 8.07 3.73
CA LEU A 244 21.00 9.52 3.88
C LEU A 244 20.63 10.14 2.53
N PRO A 245 19.60 11.02 2.46
CA PRO A 245 19.29 11.69 1.21
C PRO A 245 20.45 12.62 0.80
N ALA A 246 20.57 12.88 -0.50
CA ALA A 246 21.66 13.71 -1.01
C ALA A 246 21.58 15.13 -0.43
N PHE A 247 22.73 15.67 -0.02
CA PHE A 247 22.85 17.00 0.59
C PHE A 247 22.15 18.12 -0.21
N GLN A 248 22.19 18.03 -1.54
CA GLN A 248 21.61 19.00 -2.46
C GLN A 248 20.07 19.07 -2.39
N PHE A 249 19.39 18.03 -1.90
CA PHE A 249 17.93 18.07 -1.72
C PHE A 249 17.50 19.08 -0.65
N PHE A 250 18.39 19.39 0.31
CA PHE A 250 18.09 20.27 1.43
C PHE A 250 18.71 21.66 1.26
N ASN A 251 19.84 21.76 0.57
CA ASN A 251 20.52 23.04 0.32
C ASN A 251 19.90 23.78 -0.88
N THR A 252 18.62 24.15 -0.77
CA THR A 252 17.89 24.87 -1.83
C THR A 252 17.96 26.39 -1.69
N ASP A 253 18.25 26.91 -0.49
CA ASP A 253 18.19 28.35 -0.19
C ASP A 253 19.53 28.84 0.38
N GLN A 254 20.53 28.99 -0.50
CA GLN A 254 21.91 29.44 -0.16
C GLN A 254 21.97 30.78 0.58
N LYS A 255 20.86 31.53 0.65
CA LYS A 255 20.76 32.80 1.39
C LYS A 255 20.58 32.61 2.89
N LYS A 256 20.04 31.49 3.35
CA LYS A 256 19.79 31.23 4.79
C LYS A 256 20.99 30.63 5.49
N SER A 257 21.67 29.69 4.83
CA SER A 257 22.82 28.97 5.37
C SER A 257 23.91 28.85 4.30
N PRO A 258 24.79 29.86 4.14
CA PRO A 258 25.67 29.94 2.97
C PRO A 258 26.67 28.78 2.82
N ASN A 259 26.95 28.03 3.90
CA ASN A 259 27.98 26.98 3.92
C ASN A 259 27.53 25.64 4.56
N GLY A 260 26.25 25.42 4.84
CA GLY A 260 25.81 24.18 5.50
C GLY A 260 24.29 24.06 5.65
N LEU A 261 23.81 22.92 6.17
CA LEU A 261 22.39 22.68 6.43
C LEU A 261 22.05 23.07 7.87
N SER A 262 21.05 23.93 8.05
CA SER A 262 20.54 24.28 9.39
C SER A 262 19.54 23.23 9.92
N PRO A 263 19.30 23.16 11.24
CA PRO A 263 18.30 22.27 11.82
C PRO A 263 16.89 22.54 11.27
N ASP A 264 16.54 23.80 11.02
CA ASP A 264 15.22 24.20 10.52
C ASP A 264 14.98 23.71 9.09
N GLU A 265 16.03 23.61 8.27
CA GLU A 265 15.97 23.06 6.91
C GLU A 265 15.82 21.54 6.89
N LEU A 266 16.19 20.86 7.98
CA LEU A 266 16.14 19.41 8.10
C LEU A 266 14.92 18.91 8.90
N THR A 267 14.36 19.75 9.76
CA THR A 267 13.25 19.41 10.65
C THR A 267 12.01 19.01 9.86
N GLY A 268 11.45 17.83 10.17
CA GLY A 268 10.29 17.28 9.46
C GLY A 268 10.59 16.63 8.11
N LEU A 269 11.83 16.75 7.60
CA LEU A 269 12.27 16.09 6.36
C LEU A 269 13.21 14.92 6.62
N THR A 270 14.09 15.02 7.62
CA THR A 270 14.98 13.93 8.04
C THR A 270 15.09 13.86 9.56
N PRO A 271 15.35 12.66 10.14
CA PRO A 271 15.61 12.55 11.58
C PRO A 271 16.85 13.34 12.05
N ILE A 272 17.77 13.69 11.15
CA ILE A 272 18.98 14.46 11.47
C ILE A 272 18.66 15.92 11.80
N GLY A 273 17.50 16.41 11.40
CA GLY A 273 17.01 17.72 11.84
C GLY A 273 16.59 17.76 13.30
N GLU A 274 16.43 16.61 13.97
CA GLU A 274 16.12 16.61 15.40
C GLU A 274 17.28 17.24 16.20
N PRO A 275 16.99 18.15 17.15
CA PRO A 275 18.02 18.96 17.83
C PRO A 275 19.12 18.14 18.50
N GLU A 276 18.81 16.94 18.97
CA GLU A 276 19.76 16.05 19.63
C GLU A 276 20.69 15.35 18.65
N LEU A 277 20.14 14.82 17.56
CA LEU A 277 20.90 14.14 16.53
C LEU A 277 21.77 15.14 15.76
N PHE A 278 21.25 16.33 15.49
CA PHE A 278 21.98 17.41 14.86
C PHE A 278 23.23 17.80 15.67
N LYS A 279 23.08 18.00 16.99
CA LYS A 279 24.21 18.33 17.89
C LYS A 279 25.29 17.26 17.95
N ARG A 280 24.93 15.99 17.74
CA ARG A 280 25.90 14.88 17.74
C ARG A 280 26.83 14.94 16.53
N PHE A 281 26.33 15.44 15.39
CA PHE A 281 27.05 15.50 14.13
C PHE A 281 27.62 16.88 13.80
N ASP A 282 27.13 17.94 14.45
CA ASP A 282 27.73 19.28 14.41
C ASP A 282 29.02 19.28 15.26
N THR A 283 30.11 18.86 14.64
CA THR A 283 31.42 18.75 15.30
C THR A 283 32.18 20.08 15.34
N ASN A 284 31.72 21.09 14.60
CA ASN A 284 32.37 22.38 14.46
C ASN A 284 31.85 23.41 15.48
N SER A 285 32.36 23.34 16.71
CA SER A 285 32.01 24.28 17.79
C SER A 285 32.60 25.69 17.66
N THR A 286 33.48 25.95 16.67
CA THR A 286 34.17 27.23 16.50
C THR A 286 34.35 27.59 15.01
N GLY A 287 33.60 28.59 14.53
CA GLY A 287 33.70 29.15 13.17
C GLY A 287 32.37 29.70 12.63
N ASP A 288 32.36 30.19 11.39
CA ASP A 288 31.18 30.69 10.66
C ASP A 288 30.12 29.60 10.35
N SER A 289 30.45 28.33 10.61
CA SER A 289 29.59 27.16 10.38
C SER A 289 28.91 26.62 11.65
N LYS A 290 29.09 27.27 12.80
CA LYS A 290 28.49 26.85 14.08
C LYS A 290 26.96 26.76 13.95
N GLY A 291 26.39 25.57 14.17
CA GLY A 291 24.96 25.33 14.01
C GLY A 291 24.51 24.99 12.59
N THR A 292 25.44 24.65 11.69
CA THR A 292 25.16 24.16 10.34
C THR A 292 26.01 22.93 10.01
N LEU A 293 25.42 21.91 9.38
CA LEU A 293 26.13 20.71 8.94
C LEU A 293 26.77 20.95 7.57
N THR A 294 28.09 20.80 7.48
CA THR A 294 28.83 20.93 6.22
C THR A 294 28.64 19.70 5.32
N LEU A 295 29.00 19.81 4.03
CA LEU A 295 28.91 18.69 3.09
C LEU A 295 29.82 17.51 3.49
N ASP A 296 30.99 17.80 4.07
CA ASP A 296 31.92 16.75 4.50
C ASP A 296 31.44 16.05 5.76
N GLU A 297 30.86 16.78 6.72
CA GLU A 297 30.16 16.19 7.88
C GLU A 297 28.97 15.35 7.42
N TRP A 298 28.18 15.83 6.47
CA TRP A 298 27.05 15.07 5.90
C TRP A 298 27.50 13.77 5.23
N ARG A 299 28.63 13.79 4.52
CA ARG A 299 29.22 12.57 3.94
C ARG A 299 29.79 11.64 5.03
N ALA A 300 30.36 12.21 6.09
CA ALA A 300 30.92 11.45 7.21
C ALA A 300 29.85 10.74 8.06
N ILE A 301 28.64 11.30 8.14
CA ILE A 301 27.48 10.58 8.69
C ILE A 301 27.29 9.28 7.90
N GLY A 302 27.37 9.37 6.58
CA GLY A 302 27.18 8.29 5.60
C GLY A 302 25.73 7.82 5.54
N TYR A 303 25.11 7.67 6.69
CA TYR A 303 23.86 7.00 6.86
C TYR A 303 23.13 7.37 8.16
N ILE A 304 21.80 7.26 8.14
CA ILE A 304 20.97 7.52 9.32
C ILE A 304 21.19 6.39 10.36
N PRO A 305 21.41 6.72 11.65
CA PRO A 305 21.53 5.73 12.71
C PRO A 305 20.26 4.87 12.83
N LEU A 306 20.42 3.57 13.08
CA LEU A 306 19.33 2.58 13.00
C LEU A 306 18.12 2.93 13.88
N GLU A 307 18.37 3.49 15.06
CA GLU A 307 17.36 3.95 16.02
C GLU A 307 16.36 4.93 15.43
N TYR A 308 16.74 5.68 14.39
CA TYR A 308 15.89 6.66 13.72
C TYR A 308 15.28 6.14 12.40
N THR A 309 15.54 4.89 12.04
CA THR A 309 15.08 4.27 10.78
C THR A 309 14.02 3.21 11.01
N ASP A 310 13.23 2.84 10.00
CA ASP A 310 12.26 1.74 10.11
C ASP A 310 12.90 0.34 9.99
N PHE A 311 14.20 0.27 9.68
CA PHE A 311 14.90 -0.98 9.46
C PHE A 311 14.94 -1.94 10.66
N PRO A 312 15.07 -1.50 11.92
CA PRO A 312 14.95 -2.40 13.09
C PRO A 312 13.61 -3.13 13.15
N THR A 313 12.51 -2.49 12.72
CA THR A 313 11.19 -3.10 12.63
C THR A 313 11.18 -4.19 11.55
N THR A 314 11.74 -3.89 10.36
CA THR A 314 11.92 -4.86 9.27
C THR A 314 12.79 -6.04 9.70
N TYR A 315 13.90 -5.78 10.38
CA TYR A 315 14.81 -6.80 10.91
C TYR A 315 14.10 -7.71 11.91
N THR A 316 13.37 -7.10 12.86
CA THR A 316 12.58 -7.83 13.86
C THR A 316 11.54 -8.72 13.21
N ALA A 317 10.82 -8.21 12.20
CA ALA A 317 9.85 -9.01 11.45
C ALA A 317 10.50 -10.19 10.71
N CYS A 318 11.68 -10.00 10.10
CA CYS A 318 12.43 -11.08 9.46
C CYS A 318 12.79 -12.19 10.45
N ILE A 319 13.43 -11.83 11.57
CA ILE A 319 13.92 -12.78 12.56
C ILE A 319 12.75 -13.49 13.27
N TRP A 320 11.70 -12.76 13.62
CA TRP A 320 10.58 -13.30 14.39
C TRP A 320 9.65 -14.19 13.56
N SER A 321 9.38 -13.81 12.30
CA SER A 321 8.62 -14.66 11.36
C SER A 321 9.43 -15.86 10.87
N GLY A 322 10.76 -15.74 10.85
CA GLY A 322 11.66 -16.73 10.26
C GLY A 322 11.63 -16.77 8.74
N ASN A 323 10.90 -15.88 8.06
CA ASN A 323 10.82 -15.84 6.59
C ASN A 323 11.07 -14.41 6.04
N PRO A 324 12.35 -14.05 5.86
CA PRO A 324 12.73 -12.76 5.28
C PRO A 324 12.19 -12.52 3.87
N ARG A 325 11.94 -13.58 3.08
CA ARG A 325 11.41 -13.44 1.71
C ARG A 325 9.97 -12.91 1.73
N ALA A 326 9.13 -13.42 2.62
CA ALA A 326 7.76 -12.96 2.75
C ALA A 326 7.70 -11.48 3.19
N VAL A 327 8.58 -11.08 4.11
CA VAL A 327 8.73 -9.68 4.55
C VAL A 327 9.21 -8.80 3.38
N ALA A 328 10.22 -9.24 2.64
CA ALA A 328 10.74 -8.49 1.50
C ALA A 328 9.68 -8.30 0.41
N ASN A 329 8.95 -9.36 0.05
CA ASN A 329 7.85 -9.30 -0.91
C ASN A 329 6.74 -8.36 -0.42
N TYR A 330 6.42 -8.39 0.87
CA TYR A 330 5.39 -7.55 1.47
C TYR A 330 5.73 -6.05 1.35
N LEU A 331 6.95 -5.68 1.75
CA LEU A 331 7.42 -4.31 1.64
C LEU A 331 7.58 -3.87 0.18
N LYS A 332 8.07 -4.75 -0.71
CA LYS A 332 8.11 -4.46 -2.15
C LYS A 332 6.73 -4.38 -2.81
N LEU A 333 5.68 -4.91 -2.19
CA LEU A 333 4.31 -4.76 -2.69
C LEU A 333 3.68 -3.45 -2.20
N HIS A 334 3.87 -3.10 -0.92
CA HIS A 334 3.14 -2.00 -0.27
C HIS A 334 3.96 -0.72 -0.05
N GLY A 335 5.27 -0.74 -0.30
CA GLY A 335 6.16 0.41 -0.10
C GLY A 335 6.20 0.85 1.36
N ARG A 336 6.39 2.15 1.60
CA ARG A 336 6.48 2.76 2.94
C ARG A 336 5.24 2.54 3.81
N ARG A 337 4.05 2.41 3.22
CA ARG A 337 2.82 2.04 3.97
C ARG A 337 2.90 0.62 4.52
N GLY A 338 3.65 -0.26 3.83
CA GLY A 338 3.96 -1.60 4.29
C GLY A 338 4.65 -1.60 5.65
N ASP A 339 5.50 -0.60 5.94
CA ASP A 339 6.17 -0.48 7.24
C ASP A 339 5.17 -0.23 8.37
N GLU A 340 4.15 0.61 8.12
CA GLU A 340 3.07 0.86 9.09
C GLU A 340 2.22 -0.39 9.32
N TYR A 341 1.86 -1.10 8.25
CA TYR A 341 1.09 -2.35 8.35
C TYR A 341 1.87 -3.43 9.08
N LEU A 342 3.18 -3.53 8.83
CA LEU A 342 4.07 -4.46 9.50
C LEU A 342 4.19 -4.13 10.99
N ARG A 343 4.30 -2.84 11.34
CA ARG A 343 4.31 -2.36 12.72
C ARG A 343 3.02 -2.72 13.47
N THR A 344 1.87 -2.52 12.83
CA THR A 344 0.57 -2.93 13.40
C THR A 344 0.47 -4.44 13.57
N ALA A 345 1.02 -5.24 12.65
CA ALA A 345 1.03 -6.69 12.80
C ALA A 345 1.92 -7.14 13.97
N LEU A 346 3.10 -6.52 14.12
CA LEU A 346 4.04 -6.81 15.20
C LEU A 346 3.48 -6.51 16.59
N SER A 347 2.61 -5.50 16.74
CA SER A 347 1.99 -5.18 18.03
C SER A 347 0.90 -6.16 18.48
N LYS A 348 0.42 -7.03 17.58
CA LYS A 348 -0.71 -7.94 17.81
C LYS A 348 -0.30 -9.42 17.95
N ASN A 349 0.99 -9.70 18.17
CA ASN A 349 1.63 -11.03 18.33
C ASN A 349 2.08 -11.70 17.01
N ARG A 350 2.84 -12.80 17.16
CA ARG A 350 3.44 -13.53 16.04
C ARG A 350 2.43 -14.06 15.02
N GLY A 351 1.29 -14.58 15.46
CA GLY A 351 0.24 -15.09 14.56
C GLY A 351 -0.36 -14.01 13.65
N ALA A 352 -0.44 -12.76 14.14
CA ALA A 352 -0.87 -11.63 13.34
C ALA A 352 0.16 -11.29 12.25
N LEU A 353 1.45 -11.27 12.61
CA LEU A 353 2.55 -11.09 11.66
C LEU A 353 2.52 -12.16 10.56
N GLU A 354 2.38 -13.43 10.93
CA GLU A 354 2.35 -14.54 9.98
C GLU A 354 1.14 -14.46 9.04
N LEU A 355 -0.04 -14.07 9.53
CA LEU A 355 -1.22 -13.87 8.69
C LEU A 355 -1.03 -12.75 7.64
N VAL A 356 -0.40 -11.64 8.03
CA VAL A 356 -0.09 -10.54 7.11
C VAL A 356 0.92 -10.98 6.05
N LEU A 357 1.95 -11.72 6.46
CA LEU A 357 2.99 -12.20 5.57
C LEU A 357 2.51 -13.33 4.64
N ASP A 358 1.59 -14.19 5.06
CA ASP A 358 1.03 -15.25 4.21
C ASP A 358 0.03 -14.67 3.20
N SER A 359 -0.89 -13.83 3.68
CA SER A 359 -1.91 -13.23 2.81
C SER A 359 -1.38 -12.14 1.88
N GLN A 360 -0.27 -11.49 2.25
CA GLN A 360 0.32 -10.34 1.55
C GLN A 360 -0.65 -9.15 1.40
N LEU A 361 -1.65 -9.05 2.29
CA LEU A 361 -2.70 -8.03 2.24
C LEU A 361 -2.39 -6.81 3.10
N GLN A 362 -2.99 -5.68 2.75
CA GLN A 362 -2.88 -4.44 3.51
C GLN A 362 -3.66 -4.54 4.82
N VAL A 363 -3.20 -3.86 5.87
CA VAL A 363 -3.94 -3.74 7.12
C VAL A 363 -4.85 -2.51 7.05
N SER A 364 -6.14 -2.70 7.32
CA SER A 364 -7.10 -1.62 7.27
C SER A 364 -7.12 -0.83 8.57
N GLY A 365 -7.09 0.50 8.46
CA GLY A 365 -7.28 1.41 9.60
C GLY A 365 -8.75 1.70 9.94
N LEU A 366 -9.71 1.01 9.31
CA LEU A 366 -11.13 1.19 9.64
C LEU A 366 -11.44 0.47 10.95
N ALA A 367 -11.59 1.22 12.04
CA ALA A 367 -12.04 0.69 13.32
C ALA A 367 -13.56 0.45 13.29
N THR A 368 -13.99 -0.69 12.74
CA THR A 368 -15.41 -1.08 12.83
C THR A 368 -15.67 -1.82 14.14
N PRO A 369 -16.78 -1.51 14.85
CA PRO A 369 -17.16 -2.23 16.06
C PRO A 369 -17.55 -3.65 15.67
N THR A 370 -16.77 -4.63 16.12
CA THR A 370 -16.99 -6.05 15.78
C THR A 370 -16.85 -6.92 17.04
N LEU A 371 -17.52 -8.06 17.02
CA LEU A 371 -17.47 -9.05 18.11
C LEU A 371 -16.26 -9.98 17.90
N ASP A 372 -15.56 -10.32 18.98
CA ASP A 372 -14.35 -11.17 18.92
C ASP A 372 -14.62 -12.54 18.27
N SER A 373 -15.79 -13.13 18.56
CA SER A 373 -16.20 -14.39 17.92
C SER A 373 -16.38 -14.27 16.40
N MET A 374 -16.82 -13.10 15.93
CA MET A 374 -16.97 -12.83 14.50
C MET A 374 -15.59 -12.64 13.84
N ALA A 375 -14.65 -11.99 14.53
CA ALA A 375 -13.27 -11.87 14.05
C ALA A 375 -12.57 -13.24 13.95
N ALA A 376 -12.76 -14.12 14.93
CA ALA A 376 -12.26 -15.50 14.89
C ALA A 376 -12.88 -16.32 13.74
N PHE A 377 -14.17 -16.13 13.46
CA PHE A 377 -14.82 -16.74 12.29
C PHE A 377 -14.24 -16.22 10.98
N CYS A 378 -14.02 -14.91 10.87
CA CYS A 378 -13.44 -14.27 9.68
C CYS A 378 -12.00 -14.74 9.41
N TYR A 379 -11.21 -14.95 10.47
CA TYR A 379 -9.87 -15.52 10.37
C TYR A 379 -9.89 -16.92 9.75
N LYS A 380 -10.77 -17.82 10.23
CA LYS A 380 -10.86 -19.20 9.74
C LYS A 380 -11.47 -19.30 8.34
N ASN A 381 -12.51 -18.52 8.06
CA ASN A 381 -13.34 -18.66 6.86
C ASN A 381 -13.57 -17.31 6.16
N ARG A 382 -12.49 -16.68 5.68
CA ARG A 382 -12.52 -15.37 5.02
C ARG A 382 -13.55 -15.26 3.90
N GLN A 383 -13.62 -16.26 3.01
CA GLN A 383 -14.53 -16.23 1.85
C GLN A 383 -16.01 -16.27 2.28
N TRP A 384 -16.35 -17.10 3.27
CA TRP A 384 -17.71 -17.17 3.80
C TRP A 384 -18.11 -15.91 4.54
N ALA A 385 -17.19 -15.30 5.30
CA ALA A 385 -17.45 -14.05 5.98
C ALA A 385 -17.73 -12.91 4.98
N LEU A 386 -16.98 -12.84 3.87
CA LEU A 386 -17.25 -11.88 2.80
C LEU A 386 -18.60 -12.13 2.12
N PHE A 387 -18.89 -13.38 1.79
CA PHE A 387 -20.18 -13.74 1.21
C PHE A 387 -21.34 -13.34 2.13
N LEU A 388 -21.24 -13.68 3.42
CA LEU A 388 -22.25 -13.36 4.41
C LEU A 388 -22.43 -11.84 4.58
N LYS A 389 -21.33 -11.08 4.67
CA LYS A 389 -21.35 -9.61 4.75
C LYS A 389 -22.14 -9.00 3.59
N TYR A 390 -21.77 -9.33 2.36
CA TYR A 390 -22.43 -8.75 1.18
C TYR A 390 -23.86 -9.27 1.00
N LEU A 391 -24.14 -10.52 1.39
CA LEU A 391 -25.50 -11.05 1.41
C LEU A 391 -26.40 -10.28 2.38
N LEU A 392 -25.94 -10.06 3.62
CA LEU A 392 -26.69 -9.29 4.61
C LEU A 392 -26.93 -7.85 4.14
N MET A 393 -25.91 -7.21 3.57
CA MET A 393 -26.04 -5.86 3.02
C MET A 393 -27.03 -5.82 1.86
N ALA A 394 -26.98 -6.78 0.93
CA ALA A 394 -27.90 -6.85 -0.21
C ALA A 394 -29.35 -7.07 0.22
N VAL A 395 -29.60 -8.05 1.11
CA VAL A 395 -30.94 -8.33 1.64
C VAL A 395 -31.45 -7.14 2.47
N GLY A 396 -30.58 -6.50 3.26
CA GLY A 396 -30.88 -5.29 4.01
C GLY A 396 -31.32 -4.13 3.11
N CYS A 397 -30.63 -3.89 1.99
CA CYS A 397 -31.03 -2.86 1.01
C CYS A 397 -32.39 -3.17 0.36
N ILE A 398 -32.65 -4.44 0.00
CA ILE A 398 -33.95 -4.86 -0.57
C ILE A 398 -35.08 -4.66 0.45
N MET A 399 -34.85 -5.04 1.71
CA MET A 399 -35.82 -4.87 2.80
C MET A 399 -36.08 -3.38 3.09
N LEU A 400 -35.03 -2.55 3.10
CA LEU A 400 -35.16 -1.10 3.25
C LEU A 400 -36.05 -0.52 2.15
N MET A 401 -35.84 -0.93 0.89
CA MET A 401 -36.66 -0.47 -0.22
C MET A 401 -38.12 -0.95 -0.13
N ARG A 402 -38.34 -2.15 0.43
CA ARG A 402 -39.68 -2.67 0.72
C ARG A 402 -40.40 -1.86 1.80
N THR A 403 -39.69 -1.49 2.87
CA THR A 403 -40.18 -0.60 3.95
C THR A 403 -40.52 0.78 3.41
N TRP A 404 -39.63 1.37 2.59
CA TRP A 404 -39.88 2.65 1.93
C TRP A 404 -41.15 2.61 1.07
N ASN A 405 -41.37 1.53 0.33
CA ASN A 405 -42.58 1.35 -0.46
C ASN A 405 -43.86 1.26 0.37
N SER A 406 -43.83 0.63 1.55
CA SER A 406 -45.01 0.60 2.43
C SER A 406 -45.31 1.96 3.08
N ALA A 407 -44.31 2.83 3.21
CA ALA A 407 -44.51 4.20 3.70
C ALA A 407 -45.01 5.16 2.61
N PHE A 408 -44.56 4.97 1.36
CA PHE A 408 -44.91 5.81 0.20
C PHE A 408 -45.65 4.97 -0.86
N ALA A 409 -46.86 4.53 -0.52
CA ALA A 409 -47.69 3.76 -1.43
C ALA A 409 -48.15 4.63 -2.61
N ILE A 410 -47.48 4.50 -3.76
CA ILE A 410 -47.87 5.13 -5.02
C ILE A 410 -48.86 4.17 -5.71
N VAL A 411 -50.08 4.63 -5.93
CA VAL A 411 -51.10 3.89 -6.71
C VAL A 411 -50.75 4.05 -8.19
N ALA A 412 -50.54 2.94 -8.89
CA ALA A 412 -50.28 2.91 -10.32
C ALA A 412 -51.44 2.17 -11.02
N ASN A 413 -52.04 2.80 -12.02
CA ASN A 413 -53.24 2.31 -12.68
C ASN A 413 -52.94 1.43 -13.93
N ASP A 414 -51.68 1.37 -14.39
CA ASP A 414 -51.30 0.69 -15.62
C ASP A 414 -50.10 -0.28 -15.43
N ALA A 415 -50.10 -1.40 -16.17
CA ALA A 415 -49.14 -2.50 -16.05
C ALA A 415 -47.72 -2.08 -16.44
N LEU A 416 -47.57 -1.17 -17.42
CA LEU A 416 -46.29 -0.61 -17.83
C LEU A 416 -45.69 0.26 -16.72
N THR A 417 -46.51 1.05 -16.04
CA THR A 417 -46.11 1.91 -14.91
C THR A 417 -45.66 1.08 -13.71
N VAL A 418 -46.33 -0.05 -13.43
CA VAL A 418 -45.92 -0.99 -12.38
C VAL A 418 -44.55 -1.63 -12.69
N ARG A 419 -44.31 -2.01 -13.95
CA ARG A 419 -43.00 -2.55 -14.38
C ARG A 419 -41.88 -1.52 -14.24
N ASN A 420 -42.10 -0.29 -14.70
CA ASN A 420 -41.11 0.78 -14.61
C ASN A 420 -40.79 1.16 -13.16
N LEU A 421 -41.81 1.23 -12.28
CA LEU A 421 -41.61 1.43 -10.85
C LEU A 421 -40.81 0.29 -10.21
N ARG A 422 -41.05 -0.96 -10.62
CA ARG A 422 -40.28 -2.12 -10.12
C ARG A 422 -38.82 -2.02 -10.53
N VAL A 423 -38.52 -1.72 -11.80
CA VAL A 423 -37.14 -1.55 -12.28
C VAL A 423 -36.44 -0.41 -11.56
N ARG A 424 -37.10 0.75 -11.41
CA ARG A 424 -36.58 1.90 -10.66
C ARG A 424 -36.17 1.54 -9.23
N ARG A 425 -36.97 0.71 -8.56
CA ARG A 425 -36.70 0.30 -7.17
C ARG A 425 -35.50 -0.63 -7.06
N HIS A 426 -35.37 -1.59 -7.97
CA HIS A 426 -34.20 -2.46 -8.01
C HIS A 426 -32.93 -1.64 -8.34
N ALA A 427 -33.04 -0.64 -9.21
CA ALA A 427 -31.94 0.28 -9.50
C ALA A 427 -31.52 1.07 -8.26
N ILE A 428 -32.44 1.68 -7.50
CA ILE A 428 -32.13 2.42 -6.27
C ILE A 428 -31.48 1.50 -5.23
N ALA A 429 -32.05 0.31 -5.00
CA ALA A 429 -31.49 -0.66 -4.05
C ALA A 429 -30.08 -1.11 -4.48
N ALA A 430 -29.84 -1.31 -5.78
CA ALA A 430 -28.53 -1.65 -6.31
C ALA A 430 -27.53 -0.50 -6.15
N THR A 431 -27.94 0.75 -6.39
CA THR A 431 -27.09 1.93 -6.17
C THR A 431 -26.71 2.07 -4.70
N VAL A 432 -27.67 1.98 -3.78
CA VAL A 432 -27.40 2.06 -2.33
C VAL A 432 -26.45 0.93 -1.90
N PHE A 433 -26.68 -0.30 -2.37
CA PHE A 433 -25.82 -1.44 -2.09
C PHE A 433 -24.38 -1.21 -2.60
N LEU A 434 -24.23 -0.71 -3.83
CA LEU A 434 -22.92 -0.42 -4.42
C LEU A 434 -22.20 0.70 -3.66
N THR A 435 -22.91 1.74 -3.24
CA THR A 435 -22.37 2.79 -2.36
C THR A 435 -21.92 2.19 -1.02
N LEU A 436 -22.69 1.28 -0.44
CA LEU A 436 -22.35 0.64 0.83
C LEU A 436 -21.09 -0.23 0.71
N ILE A 437 -20.93 -0.95 -0.40
CA ILE A 437 -19.68 -1.67 -0.73
C ILE A 437 -18.52 -0.69 -0.80
N ALA A 438 -18.68 0.41 -1.54
CA ALA A 438 -17.63 1.42 -1.69
C ALA A 438 -17.17 2.01 -0.35
N VAL A 439 -18.11 2.37 0.54
CA VAL A 439 -17.77 2.90 1.87
C VAL A 439 -17.13 1.81 2.75
N SER A 440 -17.56 0.55 2.63
CA SER A 440 -17.02 -0.56 3.42
C SER A 440 -15.59 -0.97 3.01
N GLU A 441 -15.15 -0.59 1.81
CA GLU A 441 -13.87 -0.95 1.21
C GLU A 441 -13.16 0.31 0.66
N PRO A 442 -12.71 1.23 1.52
CA PRO A 442 -12.00 2.43 1.07
C PRO A 442 -10.71 2.09 0.32
N ILE A 443 -10.18 0.88 0.56
CA ILE A 443 -8.96 0.35 -0.09
C ILE A 443 -9.15 0.11 -1.60
N LEU A 444 -10.39 -0.10 -2.07
CA LEU A 444 -10.67 -0.15 -3.51
C LEU A 444 -10.36 1.19 -4.18
N PHE A 445 -10.34 2.27 -3.38
CA PHE A 445 -10.07 3.62 -3.82
C PHE A 445 -8.67 4.11 -3.48
N THR A 446 -7.83 3.29 -2.83
CA THR A 446 -6.42 3.63 -2.67
C THR A 446 -5.65 3.25 -3.92
N PRO A 447 -4.95 4.20 -4.58
CA PRO A 447 -4.15 3.88 -5.75
C PRO A 447 -3.07 2.87 -5.37
N ALA A 448 -2.91 1.83 -6.18
CA ALA A 448 -1.73 0.97 -6.14
C ALA A 448 -0.54 1.82 -6.61
N LEU A 449 0.12 2.50 -5.67
CA LEU A 449 1.40 3.14 -5.91
C LEU A 449 2.42 2.04 -6.18
N SER A 450 3.25 2.24 -7.20
CA SER A 450 4.43 1.40 -7.39
C SER A 450 5.31 1.54 -6.15
N SER A 451 5.68 0.42 -5.52
CA SER A 451 6.49 0.45 -4.30
C SER A 451 7.85 1.09 -4.58
N GLU A 452 8.20 2.09 -3.77
CA GLU A 452 9.50 2.77 -3.79
C GLU A 452 10.68 1.78 -3.66
N TYR A 453 10.45 0.62 -3.03
CA TYR A 453 11.44 -0.45 -2.87
C TYR A 453 11.63 -1.35 -4.11
N GLN A 454 10.92 -1.08 -5.22
CA GLN A 454 11.15 -1.76 -6.49
C GLN A 454 12.25 -1.12 -7.34
N VAL A 455 12.77 0.05 -6.94
CA VAL A 455 13.88 0.69 -7.64
C VAL A 455 15.12 -0.21 -7.56
N PRO A 456 15.66 -0.70 -8.68
CA PRO A 456 16.79 -1.61 -8.67
C PRO A 456 18.06 -0.89 -8.19
N ILE A 457 18.95 -1.66 -7.55
CA ILE A 457 20.26 -1.15 -7.14
C ILE A 457 21.11 -0.90 -8.39
N ASN A 458 21.23 0.36 -8.82
CA ASN A 458 22.24 0.76 -9.78
C ASN A 458 23.60 0.80 -9.07
N ILE A 459 24.49 -0.12 -9.46
CA ILE A 459 25.89 -0.09 -9.04
C ILE A 459 26.59 0.91 -9.98
N PRO A 460 27.04 2.09 -9.51
CA PRO A 460 27.78 3.00 -10.36
C PRO A 460 29.12 2.35 -10.73
N VAL A 461 29.26 1.97 -12.01
CA VAL A 461 30.54 1.57 -12.58
C VAL A 461 31.21 2.85 -13.05
N ALA A 462 32.42 3.12 -12.54
CA ALA A 462 33.30 4.15 -13.08
C ALA A 462 33.78 3.71 -14.47
N ALA A 463 32.94 3.90 -15.50
CA ALA A 463 33.25 4.02 -16.93
C ALA A 463 31.96 3.86 -17.76
N SER A 464 31.16 4.92 -17.88
CA SER A 464 30.27 5.10 -19.03
C SER A 464 29.77 6.55 -19.09
N ASP A 465 29.86 7.13 -20.27
CA ASP A 465 29.54 8.51 -20.65
C ASP A 465 28.35 9.15 -19.91
N PRO A 466 28.46 10.44 -19.51
CA PRO A 466 27.40 11.20 -18.85
C PRO A 466 26.19 11.54 -19.76
N SER A 467 26.12 11.01 -20.98
CA SER A 467 25.10 11.38 -21.96
C SER A 467 23.86 10.47 -22.01
N ASN A 468 23.73 9.44 -21.17
CA ASN A 468 22.58 8.51 -21.26
C ASN A 468 21.83 8.31 -19.94
N ASN A 469 21.71 9.37 -19.15
CA ASN A 469 20.75 9.42 -18.05
C ASN A 469 19.40 9.91 -18.60
N ASN A 470 18.66 9.03 -19.26
CA ASN A 470 17.22 9.25 -19.42
C ASN A 470 16.56 8.84 -18.09
N PRO A 471 16.05 9.78 -17.27
CA PRO A 471 15.17 9.42 -16.19
C PRO A 471 13.94 8.77 -16.82
N THR A 472 13.84 7.44 -16.72
CA THR A 472 12.60 6.72 -17.03
C THR A 472 11.64 6.90 -15.85
N GLU A 473 11.35 8.15 -15.53
CA GLU A 473 10.18 8.51 -14.74
C GLU A 473 9.03 8.74 -15.73
N THR A 474 7.80 8.43 -15.32
CA THR A 474 6.50 8.78 -15.95
C THR A 474 5.69 7.75 -16.74
N ASN A 475 5.98 6.44 -16.73
CA ASN A 475 5.05 5.47 -17.36
C ASN A 475 4.36 4.44 -16.44
N MET A 476 4.67 4.36 -15.14
CA MET A 476 4.00 3.41 -14.24
C MET A 476 2.92 4.00 -13.32
N LEU A 477 2.85 5.33 -13.16
CA LEU A 477 1.78 6.00 -12.39
C LEU A 477 0.44 6.09 -13.14
N ALA A 478 0.44 5.86 -14.46
CA ALA A 478 -0.76 5.95 -15.30
C ALA A 478 -1.62 4.67 -15.26
N ALA A 479 -1.05 3.49 -14.99
CA ALA A 479 -1.80 2.24 -15.18
C ALA A 479 -2.82 1.93 -14.07
N SER A 480 -2.54 2.29 -12.81
CA SER A 480 -3.42 1.99 -11.66
C SER A 480 -4.46 3.09 -11.39
N SER A 481 -4.14 4.35 -11.71
CA SER A 481 -5.08 5.49 -11.66
C SER A 481 -6.22 5.37 -12.69
N ASN A 482 -5.99 4.63 -13.78
CA ASN A 482 -6.97 4.39 -14.83
C ASN A 482 -8.15 3.54 -14.35
N ALA A 483 -7.94 2.46 -13.59
CA ALA A 483 -9.01 1.55 -13.20
C ALA A 483 -10.06 2.21 -12.30
N LEU A 484 -9.60 2.96 -11.31
CA LEU A 484 -10.45 3.69 -10.38
C LEU A 484 -11.19 4.84 -11.08
N SER A 485 -10.50 5.54 -11.98
CA SER A 485 -11.10 6.57 -12.84
C SER A 485 -12.22 5.99 -13.73
N ILE A 486 -12.00 4.81 -14.31
CA ILE A 486 -12.99 4.09 -15.14
C ILE A 486 -14.25 3.74 -14.32
N ILE A 487 -14.10 3.30 -13.07
CA ILE A 487 -15.25 2.96 -12.21
C ILE A 487 -16.13 4.19 -11.96
N PHE A 488 -15.55 5.33 -11.60
CA PHE A 488 -16.33 6.55 -11.39
C PHE A 488 -16.99 7.06 -12.67
N ILE A 489 -16.30 6.95 -13.81
CA ILE A 489 -16.88 7.27 -15.14
C ILE A 489 -18.11 6.39 -15.41
N LEU A 490 -18.04 5.09 -15.12
CA LEU A 490 -19.18 4.17 -15.27
C LEU A 490 -20.33 4.50 -14.31
N ILE A 491 -20.04 4.88 -13.06
CA ILE A 491 -21.05 5.31 -12.09
C ILE A 491 -21.77 6.58 -12.58
N PHE A 492 -21.02 7.60 -13.03
CA PHE A 492 -21.62 8.81 -13.57
C PHE A 492 -22.45 8.53 -14.83
N ALA A 493 -21.96 7.67 -15.73
CA ALA A 493 -22.73 7.25 -16.90
C ALA A 493 -24.05 6.55 -16.49
N ALA A 494 -24.03 5.67 -15.49
CA ALA A 494 -25.22 4.97 -15.00
C ALA A 494 -26.24 5.94 -14.38
N ILE A 495 -25.78 6.92 -13.59
CA ILE A 495 -26.63 7.96 -13.02
C ILE A 495 -27.27 8.80 -14.14
N GLN A 496 -26.51 9.13 -15.18
CA GLN A 496 -27.03 9.95 -16.29
C GLN A 496 -28.03 9.16 -17.17
N VAL A 497 -27.80 7.87 -17.39
CA VAL A 497 -28.81 6.98 -18.02
C VAL A 497 -30.09 6.93 -17.18
N PHE A 498 -29.98 6.90 -15.86
CA PHE A 498 -31.13 6.92 -14.97
C PHE A 498 -31.93 8.23 -15.08
N VAL A 499 -31.25 9.37 -15.06
CA VAL A 499 -31.89 10.70 -15.22
C VAL A 499 -32.59 10.79 -16.58
N TYR A 500 -31.94 10.31 -17.64
CA TYR A 500 -32.52 10.21 -18.97
C TYR A 500 -33.85 9.43 -18.96
N LEU A 501 -33.88 8.24 -18.34
CA LEU A 501 -35.10 7.43 -18.25
C LEU A 501 -36.22 8.14 -17.47
N LEU A 502 -35.89 8.89 -16.41
CA LEU A 502 -36.88 9.69 -15.67
C LEU A 502 -37.48 10.78 -16.55
N CYS A 503 -36.65 11.52 -17.28
CA CYS A 503 -37.11 12.57 -18.20
C CYS A 503 -38.02 11.99 -19.29
N VAL A 504 -37.61 10.89 -19.93
CA VAL A 504 -38.41 10.24 -20.98
C VAL A 504 -39.73 9.69 -20.44
N SER A 505 -39.73 9.05 -19.27
CA SER A 505 -40.96 8.56 -18.64
C SER A 505 -41.93 9.70 -18.38
N LYS A 506 -41.45 10.81 -17.81
CA LYS A 506 -42.28 11.97 -17.49
C LYS A 506 -42.83 12.65 -18.75
N ILE A 507 -42.04 12.75 -19.82
CA ILE A 507 -42.53 13.25 -21.12
C ILE A 507 -43.64 12.35 -21.66
N ASN A 508 -43.48 11.03 -21.56
CA ASN A 508 -44.48 10.08 -22.02
C ASN A 508 -45.76 10.12 -21.16
N ASP A 509 -45.64 10.33 -19.85
CA ASP A 509 -46.78 10.52 -18.94
C ASP A 509 -47.57 11.79 -19.29
N ILE A 510 -46.89 12.89 -19.64
CA ILE A 510 -47.55 14.15 -20.06
C ILE A 510 -48.22 13.99 -21.44
N LYS A 511 -47.57 13.30 -22.37
CA LYS A 511 -48.11 13.04 -23.72
C LYS A 511 -49.38 12.19 -23.67
N ASN A 512 -49.35 11.11 -22.88
CA ASN A 512 -50.42 10.12 -22.79
C ASN A 512 -51.48 10.46 -21.73
N GLY A 513 -51.31 11.52 -20.94
CA GLY A 513 -52.31 11.98 -19.98
C GLY A 513 -53.55 12.56 -20.66
N ASP A 514 -54.70 12.53 -20.00
CA ASP A 514 -55.94 13.14 -20.50
C ASP A 514 -55.93 14.66 -20.28
N GLY A 515 -56.22 15.44 -21.32
CA GLY A 515 -56.33 16.90 -21.25
C GLY A 515 -56.16 17.63 -22.58
N ASP A 516 -56.59 18.90 -22.61
CA ASP A 516 -56.43 19.82 -23.75
C ASP A 516 -54.95 19.93 -24.15
N PRO A 517 -54.58 19.79 -25.45
CA PRO A 517 -53.23 19.98 -25.96
C PRO A 517 -52.52 21.25 -25.44
N ARG A 518 -53.25 22.35 -25.21
CA ARG A 518 -52.70 23.58 -24.63
C ARG A 518 -52.31 23.45 -23.15
N LEU A 519 -53.04 22.65 -22.38
CA LEU A 519 -52.71 22.35 -21.00
C LEU A 519 -51.49 21.42 -20.93
N LYS A 520 -51.37 20.44 -21.84
CA LYS A 520 -50.20 19.57 -21.96
C LYS A 520 -48.93 20.35 -22.31
N LEU A 521 -49.04 21.33 -23.21
CA LEU A 521 -47.94 22.25 -23.54
C LEU A 521 -47.45 23.03 -22.29
N ARG A 522 -48.37 23.57 -21.48
CA ARG A 522 -48.01 24.27 -20.23
C ARG A 522 -47.38 23.35 -19.18
N LEU A 523 -47.86 22.11 -19.07
CA LEU A 523 -47.27 21.12 -18.16
C LEU A 523 -45.86 20.71 -18.59
N LEU A 524 -45.62 20.60 -19.90
CA LEU A 524 -44.29 20.32 -20.45
C LEU A 524 -43.32 21.49 -20.21
N GLU A 525 -43.79 22.74 -20.34
CA GLU A 525 -43.00 23.94 -20.05
C GLU A 525 -42.69 24.10 -18.55
N ASN A 526 -43.62 23.72 -17.66
CA ASN A 526 -43.40 23.77 -16.21
C ASN A 526 -42.35 22.77 -15.71
N GLU A 527 -42.14 21.67 -16.42
CA GLU A 527 -41.16 20.62 -16.06
C GLU A 527 -39.79 20.83 -16.73
N ASP A 528 -39.52 22.01 -17.33
CA ASP A 528 -38.23 22.29 -17.99
C ASP A 528 -37.03 22.19 -17.04
N ASN A 529 -37.21 22.57 -15.78
CA ASN A 529 -36.19 22.41 -14.73
C ASN A 529 -35.89 20.93 -14.42
N LEU A 530 -36.87 20.03 -14.60
CA LEU A 530 -36.65 18.58 -14.48
C LEU A 530 -35.84 18.06 -15.67
N PHE A 531 -36.03 18.61 -16.87
CA PHE A 531 -35.26 18.22 -18.05
C PHE A 531 -33.80 18.68 -17.98
N ASP A 532 -33.50 19.69 -17.17
CA ASP A 532 -32.13 20.15 -16.87
C ASP A 532 -31.46 19.41 -15.69
N MET A 533 -32.13 18.41 -15.08
CA MET A 533 -31.55 17.61 -13.98
C MET A 533 -30.23 16.93 -14.33
N GLY A 534 -30.05 16.49 -15.59
CA GLY A 534 -28.80 15.88 -16.03
C GLY A 534 -27.61 16.83 -15.88
N LEU A 535 -27.83 18.12 -16.14
CA LEU A 535 -26.84 19.18 -15.97
C LEU A 535 -26.57 19.49 -14.50
N TYR A 536 -27.62 19.63 -13.67
CA TYR A 536 -27.45 19.88 -12.24
C TYR A 536 -26.68 18.77 -11.52
N ILE A 537 -26.99 17.51 -11.87
CA ILE A 537 -26.28 16.34 -11.35
C ILE A 537 -24.84 16.30 -11.87
N GLY A 538 -24.60 16.69 -13.12
CA GLY A 538 -23.26 16.79 -13.69
C GLY A 538 -22.37 17.78 -12.92
N ILE A 539 -22.88 18.99 -12.67
CA ILE A 539 -22.19 20.06 -11.92
C ILE A 539 -21.94 19.65 -10.47
N ALA A 540 -22.96 19.09 -9.80
CA ALA A 540 -22.83 18.60 -8.43
C ALA A 540 -21.81 17.46 -8.32
N GLY A 541 -21.81 16.53 -9.29
CA GLY A 541 -20.84 15.44 -9.38
C GLY A 541 -19.41 15.95 -9.53
N THR A 542 -19.18 16.98 -10.34
CA THR A 542 -17.88 17.62 -10.52
C THR A 542 -17.41 18.31 -9.23
N ALA A 543 -18.28 19.07 -8.56
CA ALA A 543 -17.95 19.74 -7.30
C ALA A 543 -17.60 18.74 -6.19
N LEU A 544 -18.37 17.66 -6.08
CA LEU A 544 -18.11 16.57 -5.13
C LEU A 544 -16.79 15.86 -5.44
N MET A 545 -16.49 15.63 -6.72
CA MET A 545 -15.26 14.97 -7.14
C MET A 545 -14.02 15.82 -6.82
N LEU A 546 -14.09 17.12 -7.08
CA LEU A 546 -13.03 18.06 -6.72
C LEU A 546 -12.86 18.16 -5.19
N ALA A 547 -13.96 18.18 -4.43
CA ALA A 547 -13.90 18.17 -2.97
C ALA A 547 -13.21 16.90 -2.42
N ILE A 548 -13.52 15.73 -2.98
CA ILE A 548 -12.86 14.46 -2.64
C ILE A 548 -11.37 14.51 -2.98
N MET A 549 -11.02 15.05 -4.15
CA MET A 549 -9.63 15.18 -4.58
C MET A 549 -8.81 16.11 -3.66
N VAL A 550 -9.43 17.16 -3.11
CA VAL A 550 -8.81 18.08 -2.14
C VAL A 550 -8.70 17.46 -0.74
N MET A 551 -9.73 16.74 -0.28
CA MET A 551 -9.75 16.11 1.04
C MET A 551 -8.81 14.90 1.14
N ILE A 552 -8.62 14.16 0.05
CA ILE A 552 -7.75 12.99 -0.01
C ILE A 552 -6.48 13.34 -0.80
N LYS A 553 -5.50 13.92 -0.09
CA LYS A 553 -4.15 14.17 -0.63
C LYS A 553 -3.56 12.84 -1.13
N ASN A 554 -3.15 12.78 -2.40
CA ASN A 554 -2.64 11.57 -3.10
C ASN A 554 -3.69 10.50 -3.51
N SER A 555 -4.91 10.89 -3.85
CA SER A 555 -5.98 9.96 -4.27
C SER A 555 -5.78 9.26 -5.63
N GLY A 556 -4.79 9.66 -6.44
CA GLY A 556 -4.52 9.05 -7.76
C GLY A 556 -5.67 9.19 -8.77
N LEU A 557 -6.66 10.04 -8.46
CA LEU A 557 -7.80 10.34 -9.31
C LEU A 557 -7.39 11.30 -10.43
N THR A 558 -7.67 10.91 -11.68
CA THR A 558 -7.42 11.79 -12.81
C THR A 558 -8.49 12.89 -12.85
N VAL A 559 -8.07 14.13 -13.15
CA VAL A 559 -9.00 15.26 -13.33
C VAL A 559 -10.06 14.95 -14.40
N SER A 560 -9.72 14.07 -15.35
CA SER A 560 -10.62 13.55 -16.38
C SER A 560 -11.91 12.94 -15.85
N VAL A 561 -11.93 12.37 -14.64
CA VAL A 561 -13.16 11.84 -14.02
C VAL A 561 -14.15 12.95 -13.69
N ALA A 562 -13.65 14.06 -13.13
CA ALA A 562 -14.48 15.21 -12.82
C ALA A 562 -15.08 15.81 -14.10
N TYR A 563 -14.28 15.91 -15.17
CA TYR A 563 -14.76 16.39 -16.47
C TYR A 563 -15.75 15.43 -17.15
N ALA A 564 -15.59 14.12 -16.98
CA ALA A 564 -16.51 13.13 -17.55
C ALA A 564 -17.95 13.30 -17.01
N SER A 565 -18.11 13.65 -15.72
CA SER A 565 -19.43 13.93 -15.11
C SER A 565 -20.18 15.06 -15.84
N ASN A 566 -19.48 16.15 -16.15
CA ASN A 566 -20.06 17.27 -16.90
C ASN A 566 -20.40 16.90 -18.34
N ILE A 567 -19.53 16.16 -19.03
CA ILE A 567 -19.76 15.72 -20.42
C ILE A 567 -21.03 14.86 -20.49
N PHE A 568 -21.19 13.87 -19.59
CA PHE A 568 -22.39 13.05 -19.58
C PHE A 568 -23.65 13.83 -19.20
N GLY A 569 -23.55 14.81 -18.29
CA GLY A 569 -24.68 15.67 -17.92
C GLY A 569 -25.18 16.52 -19.08
N ILE A 570 -24.26 17.17 -19.81
CA ILE A 570 -24.57 17.95 -21.01
C ILE A 570 -25.16 17.04 -22.10
N LEU A 571 -24.55 15.88 -22.34
CA LEU A 571 -25.03 14.92 -23.33
C LEU A 571 -26.44 14.42 -23.01
N CYS A 572 -26.73 14.11 -21.74
CA CYS A 572 -28.04 13.67 -21.30
C CYS A 572 -29.12 14.72 -21.59
N VAL A 573 -28.90 15.97 -21.17
CA VAL A 573 -29.84 17.06 -21.41
C VAL A 573 -30.03 17.32 -22.91
N ALA A 574 -28.95 17.31 -23.69
CA ALA A 574 -29.01 17.48 -25.14
C ALA A 574 -29.89 16.40 -25.79
N VAL A 575 -29.70 15.13 -25.43
CA VAL A 575 -30.49 14.03 -25.99
C VAL A 575 -31.97 14.13 -25.59
N VAL A 576 -32.27 14.48 -24.33
CA VAL A 576 -33.66 14.68 -23.85
C VAL A 576 -34.32 15.85 -24.59
N LYS A 577 -33.69 17.03 -24.62
CA LYS A 577 -34.28 18.24 -25.18
C LYS A 577 -34.43 18.17 -26.71
N ILE A 578 -33.40 17.69 -27.42
CA ILE A 578 -33.38 17.66 -28.89
C ILE A 578 -34.31 16.58 -29.44
N PHE A 579 -34.28 15.37 -28.88
CA PHE A 579 -35.05 14.25 -29.46
C PHE A 579 -36.43 14.08 -28.84
N HIS A 580 -36.59 14.27 -27.53
CA HIS A 580 -37.85 13.93 -26.86
C HIS A 580 -38.74 15.16 -26.62
N VAL A 581 -38.21 16.21 -25.99
CA VAL A 581 -39.00 17.42 -25.66
C VAL A 581 -39.42 18.15 -26.93
N ARG A 582 -38.51 18.33 -27.89
CA ARG A 582 -38.82 18.99 -29.17
C ARG A 582 -39.90 18.26 -29.96
N GLN A 583 -39.77 16.94 -30.14
CA GLN A 583 -40.77 16.15 -30.85
C GLN A 583 -42.13 16.17 -30.15
N ALA A 584 -42.14 16.10 -28.81
CA ALA A 584 -43.39 16.18 -28.04
C ALA A 584 -44.05 17.56 -28.18
N ARG A 585 -43.28 18.65 -28.18
CA ARG A 585 -43.79 20.01 -28.35
C ARG A 585 -44.34 20.25 -29.75
N GLU A 586 -43.62 19.82 -30.78
CA GLU A 586 -44.06 19.92 -32.19
C GLU A 586 -45.35 19.12 -32.43
N GLY A 587 -45.45 17.90 -31.89
CA GLY A 587 -46.66 17.09 -32.00
C GLY A 587 -47.90 17.72 -31.33
N LEU A 588 -47.74 18.24 -30.11
CA LEU A 588 -48.85 18.88 -29.38
C LEU A 588 -49.28 20.23 -29.98
N LEU A 589 -48.36 20.96 -30.62
CA LEU A 589 -48.69 22.20 -31.33
C LEU A 589 -49.54 21.94 -32.58
N LEU A 590 -49.20 20.92 -33.36
CA LEU A 590 -49.99 20.49 -34.52
C LEU A 590 -51.39 20.02 -34.11
N GLU A 591 -51.49 19.28 -33.01
CA GLU A 591 -52.78 18.83 -32.45
C GLU A 591 -53.63 20.01 -31.94
N ALA A 592 -52.99 21.02 -31.33
CA ALA A 592 -53.66 22.25 -30.88
C ALA A 592 -54.11 23.16 -32.04
N GLU A 593 -53.38 23.20 -33.16
CA GLU A 593 -53.77 23.95 -34.36
C GLU A 593 -54.90 23.26 -35.14
N ASN A 594 -54.86 21.93 -35.26
CA ASN A 594 -55.93 21.16 -35.89
C ASN A 594 -57.23 21.25 -35.09
N GLY A 595 -57.18 21.08 -33.76
CA GLY A 595 -58.37 21.22 -32.91
C GLY A 595 -58.98 22.63 -32.92
N LYS A 596 -58.18 23.68 -33.17
CA LYS A 596 -58.66 25.06 -33.35
C LYS A 596 -59.38 25.25 -34.69
N SER A 597 -58.96 24.52 -35.73
CA SER A 597 -59.57 24.59 -37.06
C SER A 597 -60.92 23.88 -37.11
N ASP A 598 -61.07 22.76 -36.38
CA ASP A 598 -62.34 22.03 -36.28
C ASP A 598 -63.41 22.80 -35.46
N THR A 599 -63.01 23.56 -34.44
CA THR A 599 -63.96 24.43 -33.70
C THR A 599 -64.48 25.62 -34.50
N LEU A 600 -63.78 26.04 -35.55
CA LEU A 600 -64.22 27.16 -36.41
C LEU A 600 -65.21 26.69 -37.48
N THR A 601 -65.10 25.46 -37.95
CA THR A 601 -66.03 24.85 -38.92
C THR A 601 -67.35 24.40 -38.29
N GLU A 602 -67.38 24.07 -37.00
CA GLU A 602 -68.63 23.80 -36.27
C GLU A 602 -69.45 25.07 -35.96
N THR A 603 -68.83 26.26 -35.91
CA THR A 603 -69.53 27.53 -35.68
C THR A 603 -70.11 28.19 -36.94
N GLU A 604 -69.83 27.63 -38.12
CA GLU A 604 -70.36 28.10 -39.42
C GLU A 604 -71.48 27.22 -40.01
N ASN A 605 -71.93 26.19 -39.29
CA ASN A 605 -73.19 25.46 -39.53
C ASN A 605 -74.20 25.78 -38.43
#